data_AF-C6IWS1-F1
#
_entry.id   AF-C6IWS1-F1
#
_cell.length_a   1.000
_cell.length_b   1.000
_cell.length_c   1.000
_cell.angle_alpha   90.00
_cell.angle_beta   90.00
_cell.angle_gamma   90.00
#
_symmetry.space_group_name_H-M   'P 1'
#
loop_
_entity.id
_entity.type
_entity.pdbx_description
1 polymer ?
#
loop_
_entity_poly.entity_id
_entity_poly.type
_entity_poly.pdbx_seq_one_letter_code
_entity_poly.pdbx_strand_id
1 'polypeptide(L)'
;MAEHKGQDNEITSKDKYSTTLEITSLSGERTFRQISFFKEVGQAPNMGDFIQLIKTELGEEVEIETLQPYWVFKTVLGHPTNIKNIRVVRTMKDNTFQKVTLL
;
A
#
# COMPACT_ATOMS: atom_id res chain seq x y z
N MET A 1 -24.04 -37.90 -19.20
CA MET A 1 -24.22 -37.17 -17.93
C MET A 1 -23.27 -35.99 -17.97
N ALA A 2 -23.78 -34.79 -18.23
CA ALA A 2 -22.98 -33.58 -18.32
C ALA A 2 -22.92 -32.94 -16.93
N GLU A 3 -21.72 -32.84 -16.36
CA GLU A 3 -21.47 -32.11 -15.12
C GLU A 3 -21.46 -30.61 -15.42
N HIS A 4 -22.50 -29.90 -14.97
CA HIS A 4 -22.47 -28.45 -14.86
C HIS A 4 -21.49 -28.06 -13.75
N LYS A 5 -20.27 -27.67 -14.12
CA LYS A 5 -19.39 -26.90 -13.23
C LYS A 5 -19.97 -25.49 -13.12
N GLY A 6 -20.63 -25.19 -12.01
CA GLY A 6 -20.93 -23.82 -11.62
C GLY A 6 -19.63 -23.03 -11.55
N GLN A 7 -19.57 -21.91 -12.27
CA GLN A 7 -18.58 -20.88 -12.00
C GLN A 7 -18.95 -20.27 -10.64
N ASP A 8 -18.20 -20.60 -9.60
CA ASP A 8 -18.26 -19.89 -8.33
C ASP A 8 -17.78 -18.46 -8.60
N ASN A 9 -18.71 -17.54 -8.83
CA ASN A 9 -18.43 -16.10 -8.86
C ASN A 9 -18.02 -15.67 -7.45
N GLU A 10 -16.72 -15.75 -7.16
CA GLU A 10 -16.15 -15.35 -5.88
C GLU A 10 -16.31 -13.83 -5.72
N ILE A 11 -17.23 -13.41 -4.84
CA ILE A 11 -17.44 -11.99 -4.54
C ILE A 11 -16.24 -11.51 -3.71
N THR A 12 -15.23 -10.97 -4.37
CA THR A 12 -14.08 -10.36 -3.70
C THR A 12 -14.47 -8.96 -3.21
N SER A 13 -14.91 -8.87 -1.95
CA SER A 13 -15.23 -7.60 -1.31
C SER A 13 -13.94 -6.92 -0.83
N LYS A 14 -13.76 -5.63 -1.15
CA LYS A 14 -12.56 -4.86 -0.78
C LYS A 14 -12.86 -3.68 0.13
N ASP A 15 -12.08 -3.55 1.19
CA ASP A 15 -11.98 -2.36 2.03
C ASP A 15 -11.05 -1.33 1.37
N LYS A 16 -11.40 -0.04 1.46
CA LYS A 16 -10.57 1.07 1.00
C LYS A 16 -9.84 1.69 2.18
N TYR A 17 -8.55 1.95 1.98
CA TYR A 17 -7.70 2.64 2.94
C TYR A 17 -7.10 3.89 2.29
N SER A 18 -6.88 4.92 3.09
CA SER A 18 -6.09 6.10 2.73
C SER A 18 -4.90 6.21 3.66
N THR A 19 -3.70 6.30 3.09
CA THR A 19 -2.45 6.47 3.83
C THR A 19 -1.75 7.77 3.46
N THR A 20 -1.05 8.36 4.43
CA THR A 20 -0.17 9.51 4.23
C THR A 20 1.27 9.05 4.35
N LEU A 21 2.04 9.27 3.28
CA LEU A 21 3.47 9.02 3.23
C LEU A 21 4.21 10.35 3.40
N GLU A 22 5.17 10.39 4.31
CA GLU A 22 6.20 11.42 4.38
C GLU A 22 7.40 10.94 3.57
N ILE A 23 7.78 11.68 2.54
CA ILE A 23 8.89 11.36 1.63
C ILE A 23 10.00 12.36 1.90
N THR A 24 11.15 11.87 2.34
CA THR A 24 12.35 12.68 2.51
C THR A 24 13.27 12.48 1.30
N SER A 25 13.62 13.54 0.61
CA SER A 25 14.58 13.48 -0.51
C SER A 25 16.03 13.33 -0.01
N LEU A 26 16.96 13.07 -0.93
CA LEU A 26 18.40 13.07 -0.64
C LEU A 26 18.90 14.45 -0.16
N SER A 27 18.26 15.55 -0.56
CA SER A 27 18.57 16.90 -0.07
C SER A 27 18.01 17.20 1.32
N GLY A 28 17.19 16.30 1.87
CA GLY A 28 16.55 16.47 3.18
C GLY A 28 15.20 17.20 3.13
N GLU A 29 14.73 17.59 1.95
CA GLU A 29 13.39 18.15 1.76
C GLU A 29 12.33 17.10 2.07
N ARG A 30 11.26 17.51 2.77
CA ARG A 30 10.15 16.64 3.14
C ARG A 30 8.88 17.02 2.40
N THR A 31 8.25 16.04 1.78
CA THR A 31 6.96 16.18 1.12
C THR A 31 5.98 15.15 1.67
N PHE A 32 4.68 15.47 1.64
CA PHE A 32 3.63 14.57 2.10
C PHE A 32 2.74 14.19 0.93
N ARG A 33 2.51 12.89 0.74
CA ARG A 33 1.62 12.37 -0.30
C ARG A 33 0.55 11.49 0.31
N GLN A 34 -0.72 11.81 0.04
CA GLN A 34 -1.85 10.97 0.40
C GLN A 34 -2.19 10.02 -0.74
N ILE A 35 -2.32 8.74 -0.44
CA ILE A 35 -2.56 7.68 -1.42
C ILE A 35 -3.70 6.80 -0.91
N SER A 36 -4.58 6.36 -1.81
CA SER A 36 -5.63 5.39 -1.49
C SER A 36 -5.29 4.02 -2.08
N PHE A 37 -5.55 2.96 -1.33
CA PHE A 37 -5.35 1.58 -1.78
C PHE A 37 -6.44 0.67 -1.22
N PHE A 38 -6.55 -0.54 -1.77
CA PHE A 38 -7.58 -1.51 -1.43
C PHE A 38 -6.98 -2.75 -0.78
N LYS A 39 -7.70 -3.32 0.19
CA LYS A 39 -7.39 -4.59 0.83
C LYS A 39 -8.62 -5.47 0.85
N GLU A 40 -8.43 -6.77 0.97
CA GLU A 40 -9.54 -7.68 1.24
C GLU A 40 -10.26 -7.28 2.54
N VAL A 41 -11.59 -7.40 2.54
CA VAL A 41 -12.40 -6.97 3.68
C VAL A 41 -11.94 -7.66 4.98
N GLY A 42 -11.81 -6.86 6.04
CA GLY A 42 -11.38 -7.34 7.35
C GLY A 42 -9.87 -7.51 7.52
N GLN A 43 -9.08 -7.35 6.46
CA GLN A 43 -7.62 -7.34 6.56
C GLN A 43 -7.09 -5.93 6.84
N ALA A 44 -6.25 -5.82 7.88
CA ALA A 44 -5.47 -4.62 8.13
C ALA A 44 -4.28 -4.51 7.17
N PRO A 45 -3.89 -3.30 6.76
CA PRO A 45 -2.66 -3.09 6.00
C PRO A 45 -1.44 -3.59 6.77
N ASN A 46 -0.58 -4.32 6.08
CA ASN A 46 0.68 -4.83 6.59
C ASN A 46 1.87 -4.23 5.82
N MET A 47 3.07 -4.56 6.26
CA MET A 47 4.31 -4.02 5.70
C MET A 47 4.49 -4.33 4.22
N GLY A 48 4.12 -5.53 3.78
CA GLY A 48 4.18 -5.92 2.38
C GLY A 48 3.25 -5.08 1.50
N ASP A 49 2.09 -4.69 2.03
CA ASP A 49 1.17 -3.79 1.32
C ASP A 49 1.80 -2.41 1.07
N PHE A 50 2.55 -1.87 2.03
CA PHE A 50 3.22 -0.58 1.86
C PHE A 50 4.44 -0.67 0.93
N ILE A 51 5.19 -1.76 0.97
CA ILE A 51 6.29 -2.01 0.00
C ILE A 51 5.71 -2.04 -1.41
N GLN A 52 4.62 -2.79 -1.61
CA GLN A 52 3.95 -2.85 -2.90
C GLN A 52 3.40 -1.49 -3.32
N LEU A 53 2.76 -0.75 -2.41
CA LEU A 53 2.22 0.58 -2.67
C LEU A 53 3.29 1.57 -3.11
N ILE A 54 4.43 1.59 -2.41
CA ILE A 54 5.57 2.45 -2.73
C ILE A 54 6.12 2.10 -4.12
N LYS A 55 6.27 0.81 -4.42
CA LYS A 55 6.71 0.35 -5.74
C LYS A 55 5.75 0.77 -6.84
N THR A 56 4.44 0.63 -6.66
CA THR A 56 3.45 0.94 -7.70
C THR A 56 3.21 2.44 -7.89
N GLU A 57 3.22 3.23 -6.81
CA GLU A 57 2.82 4.64 -6.84
C GLU A 57 3.98 5.62 -6.95
N LEU A 58 5.17 5.20 -6.50
CA LEU A 58 6.40 6.00 -6.53
C LEU A 58 7.46 5.42 -7.47
N GLY A 59 7.33 4.16 -7.91
CA GLY A 59 8.35 3.51 -8.73
C GLY A 59 9.62 3.14 -7.97
N GLU A 60 9.53 3.10 -6.64
CA GLU A 60 10.68 2.93 -5.76
C GLU A 60 10.79 1.48 -5.27
N GLU A 61 12.01 0.95 -5.33
CA GLU A 61 12.35 -0.31 -4.66
C GLU A 61 12.88 0.01 -3.27
N VAL A 62 12.21 -0.53 -2.25
CA VAL A 62 12.49 -0.19 -0.85
C VAL A 62 12.70 -1.41 0.03
N GLU A 63 13.50 -1.21 1.06
CA GLU A 63 13.68 -2.13 2.18
C GLU A 63 13.35 -1.43 3.50
N ILE A 64 13.14 -2.23 4.54
CA ILE A 64 12.75 -1.73 5.86
C ILE A 64 13.97 -1.11 6.54
N GLU A 65 13.83 0.12 7.00
CA GLU A 65 14.84 0.80 7.83
C GLU A 65 14.49 0.69 9.31
N THR A 66 13.23 0.94 9.67
CA THR A 66 12.77 0.95 11.08
C THR A 66 11.31 0.53 11.18
N LEU A 67 10.99 -0.25 12.20
CA LEU A 67 9.63 -0.80 12.43
C LEU A 67 8.85 -0.09 13.55
N GLN A 68 9.52 0.63 14.45
CA GLN A 68 8.89 1.31 15.59
C GLN A 68 9.56 2.66 15.89
N PRO A 69 8.80 3.70 16.29
CA PRO A 69 7.33 3.75 16.43
C PRO A 69 6.57 3.89 15.10
N TYR A 70 7.29 4.05 13.98
CA TYR A 70 6.72 4.18 12.63
C TYR A 70 7.39 3.21 11.67
N TRP A 71 6.69 2.85 10.60
CA TRP A 71 7.29 2.10 9.48
C TRP A 71 8.03 3.07 8.58
N VAL A 72 9.35 2.93 8.56
CA VAL A 72 10.25 3.70 7.73
C VAL A 72 10.93 2.77 6.74
N PHE A 73 10.88 3.15 5.48
CA PHE A 73 11.46 2.44 4.36
C PHE A 73 12.59 3.28 3.77
N LYS A 74 13.68 2.65 3.40
CA LYS A 74 14.77 3.25 2.62
C LYS A 74 14.82 2.64 1.24
N THR A 75 15.29 3.39 0.27
CA THR A 75 15.48 2.88 -1.09
C THR A 75 16.62 1.88 -1.14
N VAL A 76 16.47 0.83 -1.95
CA VAL A 76 17.50 -0.21 -2.12
C VAL A 76 18.76 0.39 -2.76
N LEU A 77 19.93 -0.06 -2.31
CA LEU A 77 21.20 0.40 -2.86
C LEU A 77 21.31 0.08 -4.35
N GLY A 78 21.66 1.08 -5.16
CA GLY A 78 21.82 0.93 -6.60
C GLY A 78 20.55 1.20 -7.43
N HIS A 79 19.39 1.37 -6.78
CA HIS A 79 18.18 1.87 -7.45
C HIS A 79 18.33 3.39 -7.70
N PRO A 80 18.24 3.88 -8.95
CA PRO A 80 18.32 5.31 -9.24
C PRO A 80 17.13 6.05 -8.62
N THR A 81 17.38 6.87 -7.60
CA THR A 81 16.33 7.58 -6.86
C THR A 81 16.81 8.91 -6.31
N ASN A 82 15.88 9.83 -6.09
CA ASN A 82 16.09 11.07 -5.34
C ASN A 82 15.50 11.01 -3.92
N ILE A 83 14.97 9.85 -3.51
CA ILE A 83 14.34 9.63 -2.22
C ILE A 83 15.36 8.99 -1.26
N LYS A 84 15.44 9.51 -0.05
CA LYS A 84 16.25 8.96 1.03
C LYS A 84 15.46 7.93 1.84
N ASN A 85 14.29 8.35 2.33
CA ASN A 85 13.39 7.48 3.08
C ASN A 85 11.93 7.88 2.90
N ILE A 86 11.07 6.91 3.18
CA ILE A 86 9.62 7.03 3.12
C ILE A 86 9.08 6.54 4.46
N ARG A 87 8.32 7.39 5.14
CA ARG A 87 7.68 7.06 6.41
C ARG A 87 6.17 6.98 6.22
N VAL A 88 5.57 5.91 6.72
CA VAL A 88 4.11 5.80 6.83
C VAL A 88 3.68 6.57 8.09
N VAL A 89 2.98 7.69 7.88
CA VAL A 89 2.58 8.60 8.97
C VAL A 89 1.25 8.20 9.57
N ARG A 90 0.25 7.97 8.71
CA ARG A 90 -1.12 7.67 9.12
C ARG A 90 -1.80 6.86 8.05
N THR A 91 -2.56 5.85 8.48
CA THR A 91 -3.44 5.06 7.61
C THR A 91 -4.84 5.01 8.21
N MET A 92 -5.85 5.30 7.41
CA MET A 92 -7.25 5.31 7.81
C MET A 92 -8.08 4.43 6.89
N LYS A 93 -8.97 3.61 7.46
CA LYS A 93 -10.00 2.90 6.70
C LYS A 93 -11.10 3.88 6.30
N ASP A 94 -11.50 3.86 5.04
CA ASP A 94 -12.66 4.58 4.52
C ASP A 94 -13.93 3.76 4.78
N ASN A 95 -14.60 4.02 5.90
CA ASN A 95 -15.81 3.29 6.32
C ASN A 95 -17.05 3.63 5.48
N THR A 96 -16.97 4.64 4.61
CA THR A 96 -18.08 5.01 3.72
C THR A 96 -18.05 4.23 2.41
N PHE A 97 -16.95 3.53 2.13
CA PHE A 97 -16.76 2.77 0.91
C PHE A 97 -17.30 1.35 1.04
N GLN A 98 -18.29 1.01 0.22
CA GLN A 98 -18.79 -0.37 0.07
C GLN A 98 -18.63 -0.79 -1.39
N LYS A 99 -17.50 -1.42 -1.74
CA LYS A 99 -17.32 -2.00 -3.07
C LYS A 99 -17.61 -3.49 -3.05
N VAL A 100 -18.77 -3.84 -3.60
CA VAL A 100 -19.08 -5.21 -4.02
C VAL A 100 -18.48 -5.38 -5.40
N THR A 101 -17.41 -6.17 -5.52
CA THR A 101 -16.91 -6.59 -6.84
C THR A 101 -17.49 -7.97 -7.12
N LEU A 102 -18.36 -8.06 -8.12
CA LEU A 102 -18.81 -9.33 -8.69
C LEU A 102 -17.79 -9.68 -9.79
N LEU A 103 -17.05 -10.77 -9.62
CA LEU A 103 -16.27 -11.39 -10.70
C LEU A 103 -17.18 -12.28 -11.55
#